data_AF-A0A453M2H3-F1
#
_entry.id   AF-A0A453M2H3-F1
#
_cell.length_a   1.000
_cell.length_b   1.000
_cell.length_c   1.000
_cell.angle_alpha   90.00
_cell.angle_beta   90.00
_cell.angle_gamma   90.00
#
_symmetry.space_group_name_H-M   'P 1'
#
loop_
_entity.id
_entity.type
_entity.pdbx_description
1 polymer ?
#
loop_
_entity_poly.entity_id
_entity_poly.type
_entity_poly.pdbx_seq_one_letter_code
_entity_poly.pdbx_strand_id
1 'polypeptide(L)'
;TPRWSSAPRLGLPCRPVARVMLPCSSWTGLPATTCLFMRRTWAVRMRKLRKEADERVISGKEYEARLRGHHAKLNPFTGWADMDRKAPLRDGDSDEEEGGVDNMLRNNDELVVKGTAKLLPGMLDYSRLVDANAQDPSSGPINSVQFHRNGQLMLVAGLDKHLRFFQIDGKRNPKIQSIFVEDCPIQKAAFLPDGSE
;
A
#
# COMPACT_ATOMS: atom_id res chain seq x y z
N THR A 1 52.27 44.64 -45.82
CA THR A 1 52.09 45.46 -44.59
C THR A 1 51.32 46.71 -44.99
N PRO A 2 50.48 47.34 -44.15
CA PRO A 2 50.22 47.16 -42.71
C PRO A 2 48.75 46.73 -42.46
N ARG A 3 48.20 46.60 -41.26
CA ARG A 3 48.64 46.20 -39.91
C ARG A 3 47.33 46.27 -39.12
N TRP A 4 46.99 45.20 -38.40
CA TRP A 4 45.82 45.17 -37.53
C TRP A 4 45.94 46.17 -36.39
N SER A 5 44.84 46.78 -35.99
CA SER A 5 44.66 47.31 -34.63
C SER A 5 43.22 47.10 -34.20
N SER A 6 43.03 46.10 -33.35
CA SER A 6 41.81 45.80 -32.59
C SER A 6 41.66 46.76 -31.42
N ALA A 7 40.48 47.38 -31.28
CA ALA A 7 40.04 48.08 -30.07
C ALA A 7 38.92 47.25 -29.40
N PRO A 8 38.89 47.08 -28.06
CA PRO A 8 37.85 46.31 -27.40
C PRO A 8 36.60 47.16 -27.19
N ARG A 9 35.44 46.68 -27.66
CA ARG A 9 34.13 47.20 -27.25
C ARG A 9 33.73 46.53 -25.94
N LEU A 10 33.77 47.27 -24.85
CA LEU A 10 33.04 46.92 -23.63
C LEU A 10 31.55 47.21 -23.88
N GLY A 11 30.78 46.17 -24.17
CA GLY A 11 29.32 46.21 -24.25
C GLY A 11 28.75 45.03 -23.49
N LEU A 12 28.22 45.30 -22.30
CA LEU A 12 27.46 44.32 -21.52
C LEU A 12 26.18 43.96 -22.29
N PRO A 13 25.83 42.68 -22.50
CA PRO A 13 24.54 42.32 -23.04
C PRO A 13 23.46 42.50 -21.95
N CYS A 14 22.56 43.46 -22.15
CA CYS A 14 21.30 43.54 -21.42
C CYS A 14 20.52 42.23 -21.65
N ARG A 15 20.49 41.35 -20.65
CA ARG A 15 19.60 40.18 -20.67
C ARG A 15 18.15 40.68 -20.53
N PRO A 16 17.22 40.24 -21.39
CA PRO A 16 15.81 40.54 -21.21
C PRO A 16 15.34 39.86 -19.91
N VAL A 17 14.80 40.65 -18.99
CA VAL A 17 14.12 40.12 -17.81
C VAL A 17 12.87 39.39 -18.29
N ALA A 18 12.90 38.07 -18.24
CA ALA A 18 11.74 37.24 -18.51
C ALA A 18 10.63 37.65 -17.52
N ARG A 19 9.59 38.28 -18.04
CA ARG A 19 8.40 38.62 -17.28
C ARG A 19 7.65 37.32 -17.03
N VAL A 20 7.78 36.75 -15.83
CA VAL A 20 6.99 35.60 -15.39
C VAL A 20 5.52 36.01 -15.45
N MET A 21 4.81 35.52 -16.46
CA MET A 21 3.39 35.75 -16.64
C MET A 21 2.69 34.79 -15.69
N LEU A 22 2.35 35.27 -14.48
CA LEU A 22 1.61 34.48 -13.51
C LEU A 22 0.29 34.00 -14.15
N PRO A 23 -0.12 32.74 -13.94
CA PRO A 23 -1.36 32.22 -14.50
C PRO A 23 -2.56 33.06 -14.04
N CYS A 24 -3.40 33.46 -15.00
CA CYS A 24 -4.61 34.24 -14.72
C CYS A 24 -5.60 33.36 -13.93
N SER A 25 -6.18 33.90 -12.86
CA SER A 25 -7.19 33.18 -12.08
C SER A 25 -8.39 32.83 -12.96
N SER A 26 -8.78 31.56 -13.00
CA SER A 26 -9.92 31.08 -13.79
C SER A 26 -11.28 31.55 -13.27
N TRP A 27 -11.35 32.04 -12.03
CA TRP A 27 -12.55 32.61 -11.41
C TRP A 27 -12.19 33.80 -10.53
N THR A 28 -13.03 34.84 -10.53
CA THR A 28 -12.94 35.97 -9.60
C THR A 28 -14.02 35.88 -8.55
N GLY A 29 -13.69 36.09 -7.27
CA GLY A 29 -14.68 36.16 -6.19
C GLY A 29 -15.70 37.28 -6.40
N LEU A 30 -16.93 37.07 -5.92
CA LEU A 30 -18.03 38.06 -5.96
C LEU A 30 -17.61 39.41 -5.33
N PRO A 31 -18.22 40.55 -5.77
CA PRO A 31 -17.82 41.91 -5.36
C PRO A 31 -18.03 42.25 -3.87
N ALA A 32 -18.54 41.31 -3.05
CA ALA A 32 -18.72 41.47 -1.61
C ALA A 32 -17.40 41.61 -0.82
N THR A 33 -16.23 41.53 -1.45
CA THR A 33 -14.90 41.68 -0.81
C THR A 33 -14.40 43.12 -0.69
N THR A 34 -15.19 44.10 -1.12
CA THR A 34 -14.66 45.46 -1.36
C THR A 34 -14.22 46.20 -0.09
N CYS A 35 -14.78 45.89 1.08
CA CYS A 35 -14.25 46.39 2.36
C CYS A 35 -14.54 45.38 3.49
N LEU A 36 -13.54 44.62 3.92
CA LEU A 36 -13.63 43.92 5.19
C LEU A 36 -13.32 44.93 6.30
N PHE A 37 -14.37 45.50 6.89
CA PHE A 37 -14.19 46.30 8.10
C PHE A 37 -13.71 45.36 9.20
N MET A 38 -12.46 45.51 9.63
CA MET A 38 -11.83 44.69 10.67
C MET A 38 -12.36 45.09 12.06
N ARG A 39 -13.68 45.11 12.23
CA ARG A 39 -14.37 45.62 13.42
C ARG A 39 -14.31 44.59 14.53
N ARG A 40 -13.62 44.99 15.62
CA ARG A 40 -13.81 44.58 17.03
C ARG A 40 -14.10 43.07 17.24
N THR A 41 -13.20 42.21 17.64
CA THR A 41 -12.03 42.36 18.51
C THR A 41 -10.89 41.55 17.91
N TRP A 42 -9.71 42.03 18.27
CA TRP A 42 -8.44 41.40 18.04
C TRP A 42 -8.44 39.85 18.13
N ALA A 43 -8.57 39.13 17.01
CA ALA A 43 -8.08 37.76 16.97
C ALA A 43 -6.55 37.84 17.06
N VAL A 44 -5.93 37.28 18.11
CA VAL A 44 -4.47 37.34 18.37
C VAL A 44 -3.66 36.99 17.13
N ARG A 45 -4.18 36.07 16.32
CA ARG A 45 -3.60 35.63 15.04
C ARG A 45 -3.42 36.77 14.02
N MET A 46 -4.33 37.74 14.01
CA MET A 46 -4.38 38.84 13.04
C MET A 46 -3.41 39.99 13.38
N ARG A 47 -2.76 39.98 14.58
CA ARG A 47 -1.67 40.93 14.90
C ARG A 47 -0.59 40.90 13.83
N LYS A 48 -0.24 39.67 13.47
CA LYS A 48 0.99 39.35 12.76
C LYS A 48 0.91 39.67 11.27
N LEU A 49 -0.28 40.07 10.79
CA LEU A 49 -0.52 40.45 9.40
C LEU A 49 -0.55 41.98 9.18
N ARG A 50 -0.34 42.79 10.23
CA ARG A 50 -0.25 44.26 10.09
C ARG A 50 1.13 44.67 9.63
N LYS A 51 1.19 45.74 8.83
CA LYS A 51 2.45 46.40 8.47
C LYS A 51 2.69 47.62 9.37
N GLU A 52 1.65 48.44 9.55
CA GLU A 52 1.69 49.63 10.41
C GLU A 52 0.93 49.38 11.72
N ALA A 53 1.32 50.10 12.78
CA ALA A 53 0.77 49.91 14.13
C ALA A 53 -0.69 50.39 14.27
N ASP A 54 -1.07 51.42 13.52
CA ASP A 54 -2.39 52.08 13.54
C ASP A 54 -3.35 51.56 12.46
N GLU A 55 -2.91 50.58 11.66
CA GLU A 55 -3.69 49.99 10.59
C GLU A 55 -4.90 49.21 11.14
N ARG A 56 -6.10 49.74 10.87
CA ARG A 56 -7.38 49.23 11.42
C ARG A 56 -8.37 48.75 10.36
N VAL A 57 -8.19 49.09 9.08
CA VAL A 57 -9.10 48.73 7.98
C VAL A 57 -8.27 48.36 6.77
N ILE A 58 -8.55 47.21 6.16
CA ILE A 58 -7.81 46.66 5.02
C ILE A 58 -8.84 46.16 3.98
N SER A 59 -8.54 46.29 2.69
CA SER A 59 -9.37 45.71 1.63
C SER A 59 -9.31 44.17 1.65
N GLY A 60 -10.36 43.48 1.19
CA GLY A 60 -10.37 42.01 1.16
C GLY A 60 -9.21 41.42 0.34
N LYS A 61 -8.90 42.04 -0.81
CA LYS A 61 -7.78 41.63 -1.68
C LYS A 61 -6.42 41.73 -1.00
N GLU A 62 -6.21 42.82 -0.25
CA GLU A 62 -4.95 43.04 0.46
C GLU A 62 -4.82 42.12 1.68
N TYR A 63 -5.93 41.86 2.38
CA TYR A 63 -5.97 40.88 3.45
C TYR A 63 -5.57 39.48 2.96
N GLU A 64 -6.15 39.02 1.84
CA GLU A 64 -5.76 37.74 1.22
C GLU A 64 -4.29 37.71 0.81
N ALA A 65 -3.77 38.78 0.21
CA ALA A 65 -2.37 38.86 -0.21
C ALA A 65 -1.41 38.69 0.97
N ARG A 66 -1.72 39.32 2.11
CA ARG A 66 -0.92 39.19 3.34
C ARG A 66 -1.02 37.81 3.96
N LEU A 67 -2.21 37.21 3.95
CA LEU A 67 -2.39 35.85 4.43
C LEU A 67 -1.61 34.84 3.59
N ARG A 68 -1.61 34.98 2.24
CA ARG A 68 -0.77 34.18 1.33
C ARG A 68 0.72 34.38 1.61
N GLY A 69 1.16 35.62 1.85
CA GLY A 69 2.55 35.90 2.22
C GLY A 69 2.98 35.30 3.57
N HIS A 70 2.13 35.38 4.58
CA HIS A 70 2.37 34.74 5.88
C HIS A 70 2.35 33.21 5.78
N HIS A 71 1.48 32.64 4.95
CA HIS A 71 1.46 31.21 4.67
C HIS A 71 2.75 30.76 3.98
N ALA A 72 3.21 31.46 2.94
CA ALA A 72 4.47 31.16 2.26
C ALA A 72 5.70 31.29 3.18
N LYS A 73 5.64 32.19 4.18
CA LYS A 73 6.68 32.33 5.21
C LYS A 73 6.71 31.15 6.17
N LEU A 74 5.56 30.60 6.56
CA LEU A 74 5.47 29.48 7.49
C LEU A 74 5.65 28.12 6.80
N ASN A 75 5.15 28.00 5.57
CA ASN A 75 5.15 26.81 4.76
C ASN A 75 5.99 27.10 3.50
N PRO A 76 7.30 26.83 3.52
CA PRO A 76 8.16 26.97 2.35
C PRO A 76 7.55 26.24 1.16
N PHE A 77 7.68 26.84 -0.02
CA PHE A 77 7.12 26.28 -1.23
C PHE A 77 7.73 24.92 -1.52
N THR A 78 6.88 23.93 -1.76
CA THR A 78 7.30 22.56 -2.06
C THR A 78 7.39 22.37 -3.56
N GLY A 79 8.51 21.86 -4.04
CA GLY A 79 8.74 21.69 -5.48
C GLY A 79 7.86 20.63 -6.16
N TRP A 80 6.95 19.95 -5.46
CA TRP A 80 5.93 19.08 -6.05
C TRP A 80 4.66 19.87 -6.47
N ALA A 81 4.45 21.05 -5.90
CA ALA A 81 3.33 21.94 -6.23
C ALA A 81 3.67 22.93 -7.36
N ASP A 82 4.89 22.82 -7.92
CA ASP A 82 5.35 23.61 -9.04
C ASP A 82 4.86 22.98 -10.34
N MET A 83 3.83 23.59 -10.93
CA MET A 83 3.22 23.11 -12.17
C MET A 83 4.10 23.35 -13.40
N ASP A 84 5.04 24.30 -13.31
CA ASP A 84 5.99 24.62 -14.39
C ASP A 84 7.27 23.78 -14.30
N ARG A 85 7.44 23.06 -13.19
CA ARG A 85 8.57 22.15 -13.02
C ARG A 85 8.37 20.93 -13.90
N LYS A 86 9.10 20.90 -15.02
CA LYS A 86 9.37 19.65 -15.73
C LYS A 86 9.98 18.67 -14.74
N ALA A 87 9.31 17.52 -14.54
CA ALA A 87 9.91 16.40 -13.84
C ALA A 87 11.28 16.13 -14.49
N PRO A 88 12.34 15.89 -13.69
CA PRO A 88 13.63 15.54 -14.27
C PRO A 88 13.42 14.30 -15.14
N LEU A 89 13.56 14.47 -16.46
CA LEU A 89 13.72 13.37 -17.39
C LEU A 89 14.91 12.56 -16.87
N ARG A 90 14.63 11.35 -16.41
CA ARG A 90 15.67 10.43 -15.98
C ARG A 90 16.35 9.95 -17.26
N ASP A 91 17.48 10.57 -17.62
CA ASP A 91 18.31 10.14 -18.75
C ASP A 91 18.74 8.68 -18.50
N GLY A 92 18.20 7.76 -19.29
CA GLY A 92 18.41 6.34 -19.12
C GLY A 92 17.50 5.47 -19.98
N ASP A 93 17.81 5.47 -21.27
CA ASP A 93 17.64 4.36 -22.23
C ASP A 93 16.23 4.01 -22.77
N SER A 94 16.27 3.58 -24.03
CA SER A 94 15.20 3.29 -24.98
C SER A 94 14.19 2.26 -24.48
N ASP A 95 12.89 2.59 -24.51
CA ASP A 95 11.92 2.01 -25.45
C ASP A 95 10.49 2.45 -25.10
N GLU A 96 9.71 2.67 -26.16
CA GLU A 96 8.31 3.10 -26.18
C GLU A 96 7.37 2.00 -25.66
N GLU A 97 7.42 1.69 -24.37
CA GLU A 97 6.33 1.02 -23.66
C GLU A 97 5.63 2.06 -22.77
N GLU A 98 4.55 2.63 -23.30
CA GLU A 98 3.56 3.45 -22.60
C GLU A 98 2.89 2.60 -21.49
N GLY A 99 3.62 2.40 -20.40
CA GLY A 99 3.24 1.48 -19.33
C GLY A 99 4.36 1.10 -18.36
N GLY A 100 5.43 1.91 -18.25
CA GLY A 100 6.56 1.64 -17.37
C GLY A 100 6.18 1.49 -15.89
N VAL A 101 7.05 0.85 -15.09
CA VAL A 101 6.88 0.58 -13.65
C VAL A 101 6.46 1.79 -12.82
N ASP A 102 6.78 3.00 -13.26
CA ASP A 102 6.37 4.24 -12.60
C ASP A 102 4.83 4.42 -12.61
N ASN A 103 4.15 4.00 -13.67
CA ASN A 103 2.68 3.99 -13.72
C ASN A 103 2.09 2.95 -12.78
N MET A 104 2.71 1.77 -12.67
CA MET A 104 2.29 0.72 -11.74
C MET A 104 2.45 1.15 -10.27
N LEU A 105 3.50 1.91 -9.94
CA LEU A 105 3.76 2.41 -8.58
C LEU A 105 2.93 3.65 -8.20
N ARG A 106 2.37 4.35 -9.18
CA ARG A 106 1.44 5.48 -8.96
C ARG A 106 0.02 5.00 -8.65
N ASN A 107 -0.32 3.78 -9.04
CA ASN A 107 -1.60 3.17 -8.77
C ASN A 107 -1.64 2.57 -7.35
N ASN A 108 -2.85 2.47 -6.78
CA ASN A 108 -3.08 1.87 -5.47
C ASN A 108 -3.49 0.39 -5.57
N ASP A 109 -3.16 -0.27 -6.68
CA ASP A 109 -3.54 -1.66 -6.92
C ASP A 109 -2.72 -2.61 -6.04
N GLU A 110 -3.31 -3.75 -5.67
CA GLU A 110 -2.66 -4.73 -4.81
C GLU A 110 -1.48 -5.40 -5.53
N LEU A 111 -0.26 -5.10 -5.09
CA LEU A 111 0.98 -5.59 -5.70
C LEU A 111 1.30 -7.06 -5.39
N VAL A 112 0.52 -7.70 -4.51
CA VAL A 112 0.73 -9.07 -4.08
C VAL A 112 -0.28 -9.97 -4.79
N VAL A 113 0.21 -10.91 -5.58
CA VAL A 113 -0.62 -11.96 -6.18
C VAL A 113 -1.19 -12.82 -5.05
N LYS A 114 -2.49 -12.67 -4.78
CA LYS A 114 -3.23 -13.51 -3.83
C LYS A 114 -3.40 -14.91 -4.41
N GLY A 115 -2.49 -15.80 -4.04
CA GLY A 115 -2.65 -17.25 -4.15
C GLY A 115 -2.30 -17.81 -5.53
N THR A 116 -1.13 -18.42 -5.64
CA THR A 116 -0.89 -19.39 -6.72
C THR A 116 -1.58 -20.70 -6.35
N ALA A 117 -2.42 -21.23 -7.24
CA ALA A 117 -3.01 -22.58 -7.08
C ALA A 117 -1.94 -23.70 -7.02
N LYS A 118 -0.68 -23.36 -7.25
CA LYS A 118 0.48 -24.24 -7.22
C LYS A 118 1.37 -23.86 -6.03
N LEU A 119 1.88 -24.87 -5.34
CA LEU A 119 2.88 -24.71 -4.29
C LEU A 119 4.19 -24.20 -4.89
N LEU A 120 4.84 -23.29 -4.18
CA LEU A 120 6.15 -22.79 -4.56
C LEU A 120 7.24 -23.83 -4.20
N PRO A 121 8.23 -24.05 -5.06
CA PRO A 121 9.34 -24.93 -4.73
C PRO A 121 10.16 -24.34 -3.57
N GLY A 122 10.48 -25.17 -2.58
CA GLY A 122 11.33 -24.77 -1.44
C GLY A 122 10.64 -24.00 -0.31
N MET A 123 9.37 -23.60 -0.48
CA MET A 123 8.59 -22.92 0.55
C MET A 123 7.24 -23.62 0.72
N LEU A 124 7.05 -24.26 1.86
CA LEU A 124 5.82 -24.94 2.23
C LEU A 124 5.15 -24.17 3.38
N ASP A 125 4.05 -23.50 3.07
CA ASP A 125 3.20 -22.90 4.10
C ASP A 125 2.30 -23.99 4.70
N TYR A 126 2.49 -24.25 5.99
CA TYR A 126 1.67 -25.19 6.75
C TYR A 126 1.33 -24.61 8.12
N SER A 127 0.18 -25.01 8.66
CA SER A 127 -0.25 -24.67 10.00
C SER A 127 -0.52 -25.94 10.80
N ARG A 128 -0.09 -25.95 12.07
CA ARG A 128 -0.37 -27.08 12.96
C ARG A 128 -1.80 -26.98 13.47
N LEU A 129 -2.57 -28.04 13.25
CA LEU A 129 -3.91 -28.21 13.80
C LEU A 129 -3.87 -29.11 15.04
N VAL A 130 -5.04 -29.26 15.67
CA VAL A 130 -5.23 -30.19 16.79
C VAL A 130 -4.99 -31.62 16.30
N ASP A 131 -4.31 -32.42 17.13
CA ASP A 131 -4.00 -33.81 16.81
C ASP A 131 -5.30 -34.62 16.56
N ALA A 132 -5.28 -35.49 15.56
CA ALA A 132 -6.46 -36.26 15.14
C ALA A 132 -6.90 -37.31 16.18
N ASN A 133 -5.94 -37.93 16.86
CA ASN A 133 -6.16 -38.97 17.87
C ASN A 133 -6.25 -38.41 19.30
N ALA A 134 -6.42 -37.09 19.47
CA ALA A 134 -6.43 -36.45 20.78
C ALA A 134 -7.51 -37.00 21.73
N GLN A 135 -8.67 -37.41 21.20
CA GLN A 135 -9.76 -37.97 22.01
C GLN A 135 -9.52 -39.43 22.40
N ASP A 136 -8.90 -40.23 21.54
CA ASP A 136 -8.64 -41.65 21.79
C ASP A 136 -7.24 -42.01 21.29
N PRO A 137 -6.21 -41.83 22.14
CA PRO A 137 -4.84 -42.19 21.81
C PRO A 137 -4.68 -43.69 21.56
N SER A 138 -3.87 -44.05 20.56
CA SER A 138 -3.54 -45.46 20.31
C SER A 138 -2.58 -46.00 21.37
N SER A 139 -2.83 -47.22 21.83
CA SER A 139 -1.96 -47.88 22.81
C SER A 139 -0.68 -48.43 22.18
N GLY A 140 -0.61 -48.52 20.86
CA GLY A 140 0.52 -49.04 20.09
C GLY A 140 0.92 -48.13 18.94
N PRO A 141 1.97 -48.51 18.18
CA PRO A 141 2.37 -47.78 16.98
C PRO A 141 1.28 -47.84 15.92
N ILE A 142 1.09 -46.71 15.25
CA ILE A 142 0.18 -46.57 14.11
C ILE A 142 0.94 -46.98 12.85
N ASN A 143 0.43 -47.99 12.14
CA ASN A 143 1.06 -48.49 10.92
C ASN A 143 0.50 -47.84 9.66
N SER A 144 -0.79 -47.50 9.66
CA SER A 144 -1.48 -46.97 8.48
C SER A 144 -2.45 -45.88 8.87
N VAL A 145 -2.44 -44.79 8.10
CA VAL A 145 -3.40 -43.69 8.21
C VAL A 145 -3.91 -43.38 6.81
N GLN A 146 -5.22 -43.26 6.64
CA GLN A 146 -5.81 -42.86 5.37
C GLN A 146 -7.02 -41.97 5.55
N PHE A 147 -7.16 -41.00 4.67
CA PHE A 147 -8.35 -40.17 4.56
C PHE A 147 -9.34 -40.77 3.56
N HIS A 148 -10.62 -40.69 3.90
CA HIS A 148 -11.68 -40.92 2.95
C HIS A 148 -11.65 -39.85 1.85
N ARG A 149 -12.21 -40.13 0.66
CA ARG A 149 -12.25 -39.17 -0.47
C ARG A 149 -12.95 -37.86 -0.10
N ASN A 150 -13.89 -37.89 0.83
CA ASN A 150 -14.59 -36.71 1.35
C ASN A 150 -13.69 -35.81 2.23
N GLY A 151 -12.51 -36.29 2.66
CA GLY A 151 -11.56 -35.56 3.50
C GLY A 151 -11.96 -35.40 4.97
N GLN A 152 -13.24 -35.59 5.30
CA GLN A 152 -13.78 -35.44 6.66
C GLN A 152 -13.58 -36.67 7.55
N LEU A 153 -13.27 -37.84 6.98
CA LEU A 153 -13.11 -39.08 7.72
C LEU A 153 -11.67 -39.60 7.60
N MET A 154 -11.06 -39.93 8.73
CA MET A 154 -9.73 -40.53 8.81
C MET A 154 -9.82 -41.91 9.45
N LEU A 155 -9.19 -42.89 8.80
CA LEU A 155 -8.94 -44.22 9.31
C LEU A 155 -7.53 -44.29 9.89
N VAL A 156 -7.40 -44.84 11.09
CA VAL A 156 -6.15 -45.11 11.78
C VAL A 156 -6.10 -46.60 12.12
N ALA A 157 -5.07 -47.29 11.66
CA ALA A 157 -4.84 -48.70 11.96
C ALA A 157 -3.54 -48.88 12.76
N GLY A 158 -3.65 -49.55 13.91
CA GLY A 158 -2.53 -49.83 14.80
C GLY A 158 -2.22 -51.31 14.96
N LEU A 159 -1.02 -51.60 15.47
CA LEU A 159 -0.64 -52.95 15.94
C LEU A 159 -1.37 -53.36 17.22
N ASP A 160 -2.14 -52.46 17.81
CA ASP A 160 -3.03 -52.71 18.93
C ASP A 160 -4.29 -53.50 18.52
N LYS A 161 -4.37 -53.97 17.26
CA LYS A 161 -5.50 -54.70 16.67
C LYS A 161 -6.78 -53.87 16.57
N HIS A 162 -6.66 -52.55 16.62
CA HIS A 162 -7.79 -51.62 16.52
C HIS A 162 -7.76 -50.83 15.21
N LEU A 163 -8.91 -50.74 14.56
CA LEU A 163 -9.23 -49.75 13.53
C LEU A 163 -10.03 -48.64 14.18
N ARG A 164 -9.55 -47.40 14.08
CA ARG A 164 -10.24 -46.23 14.61
C ARG A 164 -10.61 -45.27 13.48
N PHE A 165 -11.82 -44.75 13.55
CA PHE A 165 -12.35 -43.74 12.66
C PHE A 165 -12.49 -42.43 13.41
N PHE A 166 -11.89 -41.38 12.88
CA PHE A 166 -11.96 -40.01 13.41
C PHE A 166 -12.57 -39.09 12.36
N GLN A 167 -13.46 -38.21 12.81
CA GLN A 167 -13.92 -37.10 11.98
C GLN A 167 -12.92 -35.95 12.10
N ILE A 168 -12.44 -35.42 10.99
CA ILE A 168 -11.40 -34.38 10.95
C ILE A 168 -12.04 -33.03 10.63
N ASP A 169 -12.32 -32.27 11.69
CA ASP A 169 -12.83 -30.89 11.58
C ASP A 169 -11.73 -29.84 11.84
N GLY A 170 -10.55 -30.27 12.31
CA GLY A 170 -9.41 -29.41 12.66
C GLY A 170 -9.49 -28.76 14.05
N LYS A 171 -10.65 -28.84 14.73
CA LYS A 171 -10.87 -28.30 16.09
C LYS A 171 -11.02 -29.37 17.16
N ARG A 172 -12.04 -30.23 17.05
CA ARG A 172 -12.43 -31.18 18.12
C ARG A 172 -12.25 -32.66 17.74
N ASN A 173 -11.85 -32.94 16.50
CA ASN A 173 -11.55 -34.25 15.91
C ASN A 173 -12.17 -35.46 16.64
N PRO A 174 -13.51 -35.62 16.62
CA PRO A 174 -14.14 -36.64 17.44
C PRO A 174 -13.93 -38.05 16.87
N LYS A 175 -13.82 -39.04 17.77
CA LYS A 175 -13.83 -40.46 17.40
C LYS A 175 -15.25 -40.89 17.05
N ILE A 176 -15.42 -41.46 15.86
CA ILE A 176 -16.69 -42.01 15.38
C ILE A 176 -16.83 -43.46 15.85
N GLN A 177 -15.86 -44.30 15.49
CA GLN A 177 -15.93 -45.73 15.75
C GLN A 177 -14.55 -46.29 16.03
N SER A 178 -14.52 -47.36 16.83
CA SER A 178 -13.34 -48.20 16.99
C SER A 178 -13.76 -49.64 16.88
N ILE A 179 -13.11 -50.37 15.99
CA ILE A 179 -13.33 -51.78 15.74
C ILE A 179 -12.09 -52.51 16.23
N PHE A 180 -12.27 -53.43 17.16
CA PHE A 180 -11.23 -54.34 17.60
C PHE A 180 -11.33 -55.64 16.82
N VAL A 181 -10.22 -56.08 16.22
CA VAL A 181 -10.16 -57.32 15.46
C VAL A 181 -9.29 -58.31 16.22
N GLU A 182 -9.90 -59.34 16.78
CA GLU A 182 -9.17 -60.37 17.51
C GLU A 182 -8.14 -61.07 16.61
N ASP A 183 -6.94 -61.31 17.17
CA ASP A 183 -5.82 -61.99 16.52
C ASP A 183 -5.35 -61.46 15.16
N CYS A 184 -5.68 -60.22 14.83
CA CYS A 184 -5.23 -59.55 13.62
C CYS A 184 -4.43 -58.27 13.95
N PRO A 185 -3.09 -58.33 14.03
CA PRO A 185 -2.28 -57.12 14.08
C PRO A 185 -2.32 -56.42 12.71
N ILE A 186 -2.92 -55.23 12.66
CA ILE A 186 -3.23 -54.58 11.39
C ILE A 186 -1.98 -53.86 10.86
N GLN A 187 -1.42 -54.39 9.79
CA GLN A 187 -0.24 -53.82 9.12
C GLN A 187 -0.62 -52.73 8.13
N LYS A 188 -1.72 -52.91 7.41
CA LYS A 188 -2.19 -51.95 6.40
C LYS A 188 -3.70 -51.98 6.35
N ALA A 189 -4.30 -50.80 6.30
CA ALA A 189 -5.73 -50.64 6.10
C ALA A 189 -5.96 -49.50 5.12
N ALA A 190 -6.91 -49.68 4.20
CA ALA A 190 -7.26 -48.65 3.26
C ALA A 190 -8.75 -48.67 2.86
N PHE A 191 -9.33 -47.49 2.66
CA PHE A 191 -10.58 -47.23 1.96
C PHE A 191 -10.48 -47.65 0.50
N LEU A 192 -11.53 -48.29 0.02
CA LEU A 192 -11.69 -48.61 -1.39
C LEU A 192 -11.93 -47.34 -2.22
N PRO A 193 -11.45 -47.30 -3.48
CA PRO A 193 -11.64 -46.15 -4.34
C PRO A 193 -13.11 -45.87 -4.70
N ASP A 194 -14.01 -46.84 -4.54
CA ASP A 194 -15.44 -46.68 -4.81
C ASP A 194 -16.20 -45.99 -3.65
N GLY A 195 -15.60 -45.90 -2.46
CA GLY A 195 -16.25 -45.29 -1.29
C GLY A 195 -17.46 -46.08 -0.77
N SER A 196 -17.72 -47.27 -1.31
CA SER A 196 -18.67 -48.21 -0.74
C SER A 196 -18.11 -48.76 0.58
N GLU A 197 -18.94 -48.62 1.62
CA GLU A 197 -18.69 -49.03 3.01
C GLU A 197 -18.43 -50.53 3.16
#